data_AF-A0A1F4Y8F2-F1
#
_entry.id   AF-A0A1F4Y8F2-F1
#
_cell.length_a   1.000
_cell.length_b   1.000
_cell.length_c   1.000
_cell.angle_alpha   90.00
_cell.angle_beta   90.00
_cell.angle_gamma   90.00
#
_symmetry.space_group_name_H-M   'P 1'
#
loop_
_entity.id
_entity.type
_entity.pdbx_description
1 polymer ?
#
loop_
_entity_poly.entity_id
_entity_poly.type
_entity_poly.pdbx_seq_one_letter_code
_entity_poly.pdbx_strand_id
1 'polypeptide(L)'
;MTHEEIKILLSALVDSELSPEEKSAVGMHLEGCADCRQEYSKLLRLKEVTSDMQFFDLPDRLRASYWREIYNRLERDAGWIFFSIGAILLLAFGAWELLNNFFLNPQPSLILKAGVGAFILGLIILLVSVGRERLFTRAHDRYEEVEI
;
A
#
# COMPACT_ATOMS: atom_id res chain seq x y z
N MET A 1 -20.67 -45.24 -7.48
CA MET A 1 -21.11 -44.34 -6.41
C MET A 1 -22.56 -44.63 -6.11
N THR A 2 -22.93 -44.57 -4.83
CA THR A 2 -24.32 -44.71 -4.41
C THR A 2 -25.08 -43.40 -4.65
N HIS A 3 -26.41 -43.47 -4.73
CA HIS A 3 -27.25 -42.29 -4.95
C HIS A 3 -27.06 -41.21 -3.86
N GLU A 4 -26.79 -41.61 -2.62
CA GLU A 4 -26.55 -40.67 -1.50
C GLU A 4 -25.18 -39.99 -1.58
N GLU A 5 -24.14 -40.68 -2.04
CA GLU A 5 -22.83 -40.07 -2.30
C GLU A 5 -22.93 -38.99 -3.37
N ILE A 6 -23.69 -39.25 -4.45
CA ILE A 6 -23.87 -38.28 -5.54
C ILE A 6 -24.55 -37.01 -5.03
N LYS A 7 -25.57 -37.12 -4.16
CA LYS A 7 -26.26 -35.95 -3.59
C LYS A 7 -25.31 -35.01 -2.85
N ILE A 8 -24.34 -35.55 -2.11
CA ILE A 8 -23.33 -34.76 -1.40
C ILE A 8 -22.44 -34.01 -2.40
N LEU A 9 -22.04 -34.69 -3.48
CA LEU A 9 -21.17 -34.13 -4.53
C LEU A 9 -21.87 -33.09 -5.42
N LEU A 10 -23.20 -32.99 -5.41
CA LEU A 10 -23.93 -31.99 -6.20
C LEU A 10 -23.60 -30.55 -5.77
N SER A 11 -23.40 -30.29 -4.48
CA SER A 11 -23.01 -28.95 -4.00
C SER A 11 -21.60 -28.58 -4.49
N ALA A 12 -20.65 -29.50 -4.34
CA ALA A 12 -19.29 -29.32 -4.84
C ALA A 12 -19.23 -29.18 -6.37
N LEU A 13 -20.15 -29.84 -7.11
CA LEU A 13 -20.30 -29.65 -8.55
C LEU A 13 -20.73 -28.22 -8.89
N VAL A 14 -21.69 -27.66 -8.14
CA VAL A 14 -22.20 -26.29 -8.31
C VAL A 14 -21.10 -25.26 -8.02
N ASP A 15 -20.22 -25.53 -7.06
CA ASP A 15 -19.09 -24.66 -6.69
C ASP A 15 -17.82 -24.90 -7.52
N SER A 16 -17.84 -25.88 -8.43
CA SER A 16 -16.70 -26.27 -9.27
C SER A 16 -15.49 -26.81 -8.50
N GLU A 17 -15.72 -27.47 -7.36
CA GLU A 17 -14.69 -28.01 -6.46
C GLU A 17 -14.42 -29.52 -6.64
N LEU A 18 -15.10 -30.17 -7.58
CA LEU A 18 -14.89 -31.59 -7.86
C LEU A 18 -13.61 -31.87 -8.64
N SER A 19 -12.94 -32.97 -8.30
CA SER A 19 -11.84 -33.52 -9.10
C SER A 19 -12.35 -34.02 -10.48
N PRO A 20 -11.46 -34.18 -11.47
CA PRO A 20 -11.84 -34.69 -12.80
C PRO A 20 -12.51 -36.07 -12.76
N GLU A 21 -12.07 -36.94 -11.84
CA GLU A 21 -12.62 -38.28 -11.65
C GLU A 21 -14.05 -38.25 -11.09
N GLU A 22 -14.28 -37.43 -10.06
CA GLU A 22 -15.60 -37.26 -9.44
C GLU A 22 -16.59 -36.59 -10.39
N LYS A 23 -16.14 -35.60 -11.16
CA LYS A 23 -16.97 -34.92 -12.16
C LYS A 23 -17.49 -35.89 -13.23
N SER A 24 -16.65 -36.82 -13.69
CA SER A 24 -17.03 -37.88 -14.62
C SER A 24 -18.06 -38.84 -13.99
N ALA A 25 -17.82 -39.26 -12.75
CA ALA A 25 -18.73 -40.15 -12.01
C ALA A 25 -20.11 -39.52 -11.76
N VAL A 26 -20.15 -38.24 -11.38
CA VAL A 26 -21.40 -37.49 -11.19
C VAL A 26 -22.11 -37.28 -12.53
N GLY A 27 -21.38 -36.97 -13.60
CA GLY A 27 -21.94 -36.84 -14.95
C GLY A 27 -22.66 -38.09 -15.42
N MET A 28 -22.02 -39.27 -15.30
CA MET A 28 -22.64 -40.55 -15.64
C MET A 28 -23.92 -40.83 -14.83
N HIS A 29 -23.94 -40.47 -13.54
CA HIS A 29 -25.13 -40.66 -12.70
C HIS A 29 -26.27 -39.71 -13.08
N LEU A 30 -25.95 -38.47 -13.44
CA LEU A 30 -26.94 -37.47 -13.91
C LEU A 30 -27.58 -37.86 -15.24
N GLU A 31 -26.94 -38.67 -16.09
CA GLU A 31 -27.56 -39.21 -17.30
C GLU A 31 -28.64 -40.25 -16.98
N GLY A 32 -28.42 -41.07 -15.94
CA GLY A 32 -29.32 -42.16 -15.55
C GLY A 32 -30.38 -41.82 -14.50
N CYS A 33 -30.22 -40.73 -13.72
CA CYS A 33 -31.06 -40.44 -12.56
C CYS A 33 -31.83 -39.11 -12.70
N ALA A 34 -33.17 -39.19 -12.75
CA ALA A 34 -34.02 -38.00 -12.82
C ALA A 34 -34.02 -37.18 -11.52
N ASP A 35 -33.99 -37.84 -10.36
CA ASP A 35 -34.04 -37.18 -9.05
C ASP A 35 -32.80 -36.30 -8.81
N CYS A 36 -31.60 -36.83 -9.11
CA CYS A 36 -30.35 -36.06 -8.97
C CYS A 36 -30.28 -34.88 -9.94
N ARG A 37 -30.85 -35.01 -11.16
CA ARG A 37 -30.97 -33.88 -12.10
C ARG A 37 -31.88 -32.78 -11.56
N GLN A 38 -32.99 -33.16 -10.93
CA GLN A 38 -33.90 -32.19 -10.33
C GLN A 38 -33.26 -31.48 -9.13
N GLU A 39 -32.50 -32.20 -8.32
CA GLU A 39 -31.81 -31.60 -7.17
C GLU A 39 -30.68 -30.65 -7.63
N TYR A 40 -29.90 -31.05 -8.63
CA TYR A 40 -28.88 -30.20 -9.23
C TYR A 40 -29.46 -28.89 -9.80
N SER A 41 -30.62 -28.95 -10.47
CA SER A 41 -31.25 -27.75 -11.01
C SER A 41 -31.78 -26.79 -9.93
N LYS A 42 -32.25 -27.32 -8.78
CA LYS A 42 -32.60 -26.47 -7.62
C LYS A 42 -31.39 -25.73 -7.07
N LEU A 43 -30.24 -26.42 -6.93
CA LEU A 43 -29.01 -25.81 -6.44
C LEU A 43 -28.47 -24.74 -7.40
N LEU A 44 -28.53 -24.98 -8.71
CA LEU A 44 -28.17 -23.98 -9.71
C LEU A 44 -29.06 -22.72 -9.62
N ARG A 45 -30.37 -22.91 -9.43
CA ARG A 45 -31.30 -21.80 -9.27
C ARG A 45 -31.04 -20.98 -8.01
N LEU A 46 -30.64 -21.64 -6.92
CA LEU A 46 -30.22 -20.95 -5.68
C LEU A 46 -28.96 -20.13 -5.90
N LYS A 47 -27.95 -20.70 -6.58
CA LYS A 47 -26.71 -19.99 -6.95
C LYS A 47 -26.99 -18.78 -7.85
N GLU A 48 -27.91 -18.89 -8.80
CA GLU A 48 -28.29 -17.79 -9.67
C GLU A 48 -28.90 -16.62 -8.87
N VAL A 49 -29.86 -16.91 -7.99
CA VAL A 49 -30.52 -15.90 -7.14
C VAL A 49 -29.55 -15.23 -6.17
N THR A 50 -28.59 -15.97 -5.60
CA THR A 50 -27.56 -15.40 -4.73
C THR A 50 -26.43 -14.72 -5.49
N SER A 51 -26.14 -15.13 -6.73
CA SER A 51 -25.18 -14.45 -7.60
C SER A 51 -25.71 -13.11 -8.13
N ASP A 52 -27.03 -12.97 -8.29
CA ASP A 52 -27.69 -11.70 -8.64
C ASP A 52 -27.71 -10.70 -7.47
N MET A 53 -27.40 -11.13 -6.24
CA MET A 53 -26.89 -10.20 -5.22
C MET A 53 -25.47 -9.82 -5.61
N GLN A 54 -25.37 -8.93 -6.60
CA GLN A 54 -24.12 -8.29 -6.95
C GLN A 54 -23.48 -7.76 -5.67
N PHE A 55 -22.32 -8.33 -5.35
CA PHE A 55 -21.36 -7.73 -4.44
C PHE A 55 -21.29 -6.26 -4.80
N PHE A 56 -21.63 -5.43 -3.81
CA PHE A 56 -21.54 -3.98 -3.80
C PHE A 56 -20.39 -3.53 -4.72
N ASP A 57 -20.73 -3.00 -5.89
CA ASP A 57 -19.75 -2.48 -6.84
C ASP A 57 -19.05 -1.34 -6.10
N LEU A 58 -17.85 -1.63 -5.58
CA LEU A 58 -17.13 -0.70 -4.73
C LEU A 58 -16.90 0.56 -5.57
N PRO A 59 -17.54 1.70 -5.26
CA PRO A 59 -17.64 2.79 -6.20
C PRO A 59 -16.23 3.20 -6.64
N ASP A 60 -16.02 3.46 -7.93
CA ASP A 60 -14.72 3.89 -8.48
C ASP A 60 -14.07 5.06 -7.71
N ARG A 61 -14.91 5.82 -7.00
CA ARG A 61 -14.55 6.90 -6.07
C ARG A 61 -13.62 6.42 -4.93
N LEU A 62 -13.83 5.21 -4.41
CA LEU A 62 -12.97 4.59 -3.38
C LEU A 62 -11.69 3.98 -3.94
N ARG A 63 -11.68 3.49 -5.20
CA ARG A 63 -10.42 3.08 -5.85
C ARG A 63 -9.50 4.26 -6.10
N ALA A 64 -10.05 5.40 -6.51
CA ALA A 64 -9.27 6.60 -6.84
C ALA A 64 -8.80 7.42 -5.62
N SER A 65 -9.44 7.31 -4.45
CA SER A 65 -9.01 8.00 -3.23
C SER A 65 -7.82 7.29 -2.57
N TYR A 66 -7.89 5.97 -2.42
CA TYR A 66 -6.86 5.17 -1.75
C TYR A 66 -5.48 5.32 -2.41
N TRP A 67 -5.43 5.31 -3.74
CA TRP A 67 -4.18 5.49 -4.48
C TRP A 67 -3.66 6.94 -4.43
N ARG A 68 -4.54 7.96 -4.39
CA ARG A 68 -4.13 9.37 -4.30
C ARG A 68 -3.55 9.74 -2.94
N GLU A 69 -4.13 9.23 -1.85
CA GLU A 69 -3.62 9.47 -0.49
C GLU A 69 -2.24 8.84 -0.26
N ILE A 70 -2.00 7.64 -0.82
CA ILE A 70 -0.72 6.95 -0.69
C ILE A 70 0.36 7.61 -1.56
N TYR A 71 0.05 7.94 -2.82
CA TYR A 71 1.03 8.57 -3.73
C TYR A 71 1.45 9.98 -3.26
N ASN A 72 0.49 10.81 -2.83
CA ASN A 72 0.77 12.17 -2.36
C ASN A 72 1.56 12.20 -1.04
N ARG A 73 1.46 11.14 -0.23
CA ARG A 73 2.19 11.01 1.04
C ARG A 73 3.64 10.57 0.78
N LEU A 74 3.83 9.60 -0.13
CA LEU A 74 5.15 9.10 -0.52
C LEU A 74 6.02 10.12 -1.24
N GLU A 75 5.50 10.86 -2.23
CA GLU A 75 6.30 11.87 -2.95
C GLU A 75 6.84 12.94 -2.01
N ARG A 76 5.98 13.39 -1.07
CA ARG A 76 6.33 14.52 -0.21
C ARG A 76 7.24 14.11 0.94
N ASP A 77 7.17 12.88 1.44
CA ASP A 77 8.03 12.39 2.52
C ASP A 77 9.37 11.87 2.00
N ALA A 78 9.38 11.18 0.86
CA ALA A 78 10.61 10.74 0.21
C ALA A 78 11.50 11.93 -0.17
N GLY A 79 10.91 13.02 -0.66
CA GLY A 79 11.64 14.25 -1.00
C GLY A 79 12.45 14.82 0.17
N TRP A 80 11.89 14.82 1.38
CA TRP A 80 12.59 15.30 2.57
C TRP A 80 13.68 14.34 3.05
N ILE A 81 13.49 13.03 2.90
CA ILE A 81 14.51 12.04 3.26
C ILE A 81 15.72 12.20 2.33
N PHE A 82 15.51 12.25 1.01
CA PHE A 82 16.58 12.48 0.04
C PHE A 82 17.26 13.83 0.24
N PHE A 83 16.49 14.89 0.50
CA PHE A 83 17.04 16.21 0.79
C PHE A 83 17.89 16.21 2.06
N SER A 84 17.45 15.55 3.13
CA SER A 84 18.19 15.45 4.39
C SER A 84 19.51 14.69 4.21
N ILE A 85 19.49 13.58 3.47
CA ILE A 85 20.69 12.81 3.16
C ILE A 85 21.66 13.65 2.33
N GLY A 86 21.19 14.34 1.30
CA GLY A 86 22.00 15.24 0.48
C GLY A 86 22.61 16.38 1.30
N ALA A 87 21.83 16.99 2.19
CA ALA A 87 22.31 18.02 3.10
C ALA A 87 23.40 17.47 4.02
N ILE A 88 23.22 16.31 4.65
CA ILE A 88 24.22 15.67 5.52
C ILE A 88 25.54 15.43 4.76
N LEU A 89 25.47 14.90 3.53
CA LEU A 89 26.65 14.65 2.72
C LEU A 89 27.38 15.95 2.34
N LEU A 90 26.66 16.99 1.93
CA LEU A 90 27.24 18.30 1.61
C LEU A 90 27.86 18.96 2.84
N LEU A 91 27.23 18.86 4.00
CA LEU A 91 27.75 19.38 5.25
C LEU A 91 28.99 18.63 5.72
N ALA A 92 28.99 17.30 5.61
CA ALA A 92 30.14 16.47 5.94
C ALA A 92 31.33 16.77 5.01
N PHE A 93 31.08 16.88 3.70
CA PHE A 93 32.10 17.26 2.73
C PHE A 93 32.61 18.69 2.96
N GLY A 94 31.72 19.66 3.17
CA GLY A 94 32.09 21.04 3.50
C GLY A 94 32.87 21.15 4.80
N ALA A 95 32.49 20.39 5.83
CA ALA A 95 33.22 20.31 7.09
C ALA A 95 34.61 19.68 6.90
N TRP A 96 34.72 18.62 6.10
CA TRP A 96 36.00 18.00 5.75
C TRP A 96 36.92 18.97 5.00
N GLU A 97 36.41 19.66 3.98
CA GLU A 97 37.14 20.66 3.21
C GLU A 97 37.60 21.83 4.10
N LEU A 98 36.75 22.27 5.03
CA LEU A 98 37.10 23.30 6.02
C LEU A 98 38.15 22.82 7.02
N LEU A 99 38.09 21.58 7.49
CA LEU A 99 39.11 21.04 8.39
C LEU A 99 40.46 20.93 7.66
N ASN A 100 40.48 20.38 6.44
CA ASN A 100 41.70 20.18 5.68
C ASN A 100 42.32 21.48 5.15
N ASN A 101 41.54 22.36 4.52
CA ASN A 101 42.09 23.56 3.90
C ASN A 101 42.18 24.76 4.85
N PHE A 102 41.38 24.77 5.93
CA PHE A 102 41.19 25.96 6.76
C PHE A 102 41.77 25.83 8.17
N PHE A 103 41.83 24.62 8.75
CA PHE A 103 42.48 24.38 10.05
C PHE A 103 43.98 24.05 9.93
N LEU A 104 44.42 23.39 8.85
CA LEU A 104 45.83 23.03 8.63
C LEU A 104 46.65 24.13 7.93
N ASN A 105 46.03 25.10 7.26
CA ASN A 105 46.73 26.25 6.68
C ASN A 105 46.65 27.50 7.60
N PRO A 106 47.77 28.18 7.91
CA PRO A 106 47.79 29.39 8.75
C PRO A 106 47.31 30.69 8.07
N GLN A 107 46.99 30.66 6.77
CA GLN A 107 46.71 31.87 5.96
C GLN A 107 45.34 32.55 6.16
N PRO A 108 44.20 31.86 6.36
CA PRO A 108 42.91 32.55 6.41
C PRO A 108 42.62 33.19 7.77
N SER A 109 42.01 34.39 7.73
CA SER A 109 41.65 35.16 8.94
C SER A 109 40.58 34.47 9.79
N LEU A 110 40.71 34.59 11.11
CA LEU A 110 39.80 33.98 12.11
C LEU A 110 38.33 34.40 11.93
N ILE A 111 38.08 35.61 11.41
CA ILE A 111 36.73 36.14 11.18
C ILE A 111 36.03 35.38 10.04
N LEU A 112 36.77 35.01 8.99
CA LEU A 112 36.23 34.22 7.88
C LEU A 112 35.90 32.79 8.34
N LYS A 113 36.69 32.22 9.26
CA LYS A 113 36.41 30.92 9.92
C LYS A 113 35.07 30.95 10.63
N ALA A 114 34.88 31.96 11.47
CA ALA A 114 33.68 32.12 12.28
C ALA A 114 32.43 32.40 11.41
N GLY A 115 32.57 33.25 10.38
CA GLY A 115 31.47 33.60 9.48
C GLY A 115 30.95 32.40 8.68
N VAL A 116 31.84 31.60 8.09
CA VAL A 116 31.45 30.41 7.32
C VAL A 116 30.84 29.34 8.26
N GLY A 117 31.44 29.14 9.44
CA GLY A 117 30.90 28.20 10.43
C GLY A 117 29.49 28.58 10.88
N ALA A 118 29.26 29.85 11.20
CA ALA A 118 27.94 30.36 11.60
C ALA A 118 26.91 30.26 10.47
N PHE A 119 27.30 30.51 9.23
CA PHE A 119 26.41 30.39 8.06
C PHE A 119 25.97 28.95 7.83
N ILE A 120 26.90 27.98 7.91
CA ILE A 120 26.60 26.56 7.77
C ILE A 120 25.71 26.08 8.91
N LEU A 121 26.04 26.42 10.16
CA LEU A 121 25.20 26.12 11.32
C LEU A 121 23.80 26.70 11.18
N GLY A 122 23.69 27.93 10.71
CA GLY A 122 22.41 28.59 10.42
C GLY A 122 21.59 27.81 9.41
N LEU A 123 22.20 27.38 8.30
CA LEU A 123 21.55 26.54 7.29
C LEU A 123 21.07 25.21 7.85
N ILE A 124 21.88 24.53 8.67
CA ILE A 124 21.49 23.27 9.33
C ILE A 124 20.27 23.50 10.21
N ILE A 125 20.31 24.52 11.08
CA ILE A 125 19.22 24.83 12.01
C ILE A 125 17.94 25.17 11.25
N LEU A 126 18.03 25.95 10.17
CA LEU A 126 16.88 26.32 9.34
C LEU A 126 16.26 25.08 8.68
N LEU A 127 17.08 24.20 8.11
CA LEU A 127 16.63 22.96 7.48
C LEU A 127 15.98 22.01 8.49
N VAL A 128 16.56 21.86 9.68
CA VAL A 128 16.00 21.03 10.76
C VAL A 128 14.71 21.66 11.31
N SER A 129 14.64 22.99 11.45
CA SER A 129 13.44 23.69 11.93
C SER A 129 12.28 23.49 10.96
N VAL A 130 12.51 23.73 9.66
CA VAL A 130 11.49 23.55 8.63
C VAL A 130 11.07 22.08 8.52
N GLY A 131 12.02 21.15 8.59
CA GLY A 131 11.74 19.71 8.59
C GLY A 131 10.91 19.27 9.79
N ARG A 132 11.29 19.69 11.01
CA ARG A 132 10.57 19.35 12.25
C ARG A 132 9.17 19.95 12.29
N GLU A 133 9.01 21.21 11.91
CA GLU A 133 7.71 21.90 11.90
C GLU A 133 6.75 21.22 10.92
N ARG A 134 7.21 20.85 9.73
CA ARG A 134 6.40 20.14 8.75
C ARG A 134 6.05 18.70 9.15
N LEU A 135 6.94 18.00 9.85
CA LEU A 135 6.67 16.66 10.38
C LEU A 135 5.66 16.72 11.54
N PHE A 136 5.77 17.70 12.43
CA PHE A 136 4.89 17.85 13.59
C PHE A 136 3.47 18.23 13.17
N THR A 137 3.30 19.18 12.24
CA THR A 137 1.98 19.57 11.73
C THR A 137 1.26 18.42 11.02
N ARG A 138 2.00 17.50 10.37
CA ARG A 138 1.41 16.29 9.75
C ARG A 138 1.00 15.22 10.76
N ALA A 139 1.68 15.11 11.89
CA ALA A 139 1.34 14.13 12.93
C ALA A 139 0.13 14.56 13.79
N HIS A 140 -0.26 15.84 13.72
CA HIS A 140 -1.34 16.43 14.54
C HIS A 140 -2.57 16.87 13.75
N ASP A 141 -2.68 16.52 12.46
CA ASP A 141 -3.87 16.84 11.68
C ASP A 141 -5.03 15.91 12.05
N ARG A 142 -5.65 16.23 13.19
CA ARG A 142 -6.73 15.50 13.88
C ARG A 142 -8.10 16.10 13.53
N TYR A 143 -8.28 16.55 12.29
CA TYR A 143 -9.52 17.16 11.79
C TYR A 143 -9.92 16.68 10.40
N GLU A 144 -9.65 15.41 10.09
CA GLU A 144 -10.19 14.73 8.88
C GLU A 144 -11.51 13.99 9.17
N GLU A 145 -12.25 14.38 10.22
CA GLU A 145 -13.54 13.78 10.61
C GLU A 145 -14.67 14.83 10.73
N VAL A 146 -14.74 15.82 9.84
CA VAL A 146 -15.96 16.63 9.72
C VAL A 146 -16.33 16.77 8.24
N GLU A 147 -17.09 15.79 7.76
CA GLU A 147 -17.93 15.94 6.56
C GLU A 147 -19.11 16.87 6.89
N ILE A 148 -19.35 17.89 6.05
CA ILE A 148 -20.60 18.66 5.98
C ILE A 148 -21.25 18.34 4.63
#